data_AF-A0A1Y0CEL0-F1
#
_entry.id   AF-A0A1Y0CEL0-F1
#
_cell.length_a   1.000
_cell.length_b   1.000
_cell.length_c   1.000
_cell.angle_alpha   90.00
_cell.angle_beta   90.00
_cell.angle_gamma   90.00
#
_symmetry.space_group_name_H-M   'P 1'
#
loop_
_entity.id
_entity.type
_entity.pdbx_description
1 polymer ?
#
loop_
_entity_poly.entity_id
_entity_poly.type
_entity_poly.pdbx_seq_one_letter_code
_entity_poly.pdbx_strand_id
1 'polypeptide(L)'
;MGAPFDEEMDNHLDQIAEALTQIPDVDGDVGSHANAGRVEICITVDAVDRPDAIAKAFVAARTAVHAAGGGTHGWENWLPKLLEADDFTTSVSRSSVAAC
;
A
#
# COMPACT_ATOMS: atom_id res chain seq x y z
N MET A 1 10.24 27.20 3.35
CA MET A 1 9.44 26.02 3.72
C MET A 1 8.40 25.84 2.63
N GLY A 2 8.64 24.92 1.71
CA GLY A 2 7.71 24.55 0.64
C GLY A 2 7.53 23.03 0.70
N ALA A 3 6.29 22.56 0.56
CA ALA A 3 5.97 21.15 0.61
C ALA A 3 6.80 20.40 -0.45
N PRO A 4 7.43 19.25 -0.11
CA PRO A 4 8.24 18.49 -1.08
C PRO A 4 7.38 17.70 -2.07
N PHE A 5 6.06 17.69 -1.90
CA PHE A 5 5.08 17.21 -2.85
C PHE A 5 4.32 18.41 -3.41
N ASP A 6 4.13 18.41 -4.73
CA ASP A 6 3.25 19.38 -5.38
C ASP A 6 1.79 18.91 -5.27
N GLU A 7 0.87 19.83 -5.55
CA GLU A 7 -0.58 19.58 -5.53
C GLU A 7 -0.97 18.42 -6.46
N GLU A 8 -0.19 18.14 -7.51
CA GLU A 8 -0.40 17.01 -8.40
C GLU A 8 -0.12 15.67 -7.72
N MET A 9 0.98 15.57 -6.97
CA MET A 9 1.28 14.36 -6.19
C MET A 9 0.24 14.12 -5.09
N ASP A 10 -0.14 15.15 -4.33
CA ASP A 10 -1.14 15.00 -3.26
C ASP A 10 -2.48 14.51 -3.84
N ASN A 11 -2.95 15.11 -4.94
CA ASN A 11 -4.14 14.65 -5.65
C ASN A 11 -4.01 13.19 -6.15
N HIS A 12 -2.83 12.78 -6.59
CA HIS A 12 -2.61 11.41 -7.04
C HIS A 12 -2.64 10.41 -5.87
N LEU A 13 -2.09 10.77 -4.72
CA LEU A 13 -2.15 9.94 -3.51
C LEU A 13 -3.58 9.79 -2.99
N ASP A 14 -4.38 10.87 -3.03
CA ASP A 14 -5.80 10.82 -2.70
C ASP A 14 -6.57 9.89 -3.64
N GLN A 15 -6.26 9.90 -4.94
CA GLN A 15 -6.85 8.96 -5.92
C GLN A 15 -6.47 7.50 -5.64
N ILE A 16 -5.24 7.24 -5.19
CA ILE A 16 -4.80 5.89 -4.80
C ILE A 16 -5.55 5.44 -3.54
N ALA A 17 -5.67 6.32 -2.53
CA ALA A 17 -6.44 6.04 -1.32
C ALA A 17 -7.91 5.74 -1.64
N GLU A 18 -8.55 6.57 -2.47
CA GLU A 18 -9.91 6.32 -2.95
C GLU A 18 -10.01 4.97 -3.69
N ALA A 19 -9.05 4.66 -4.56
CA ALA A 19 -9.04 3.40 -5.29
C ALA A 19 -8.89 2.17 -4.37
N LEU A 20 -8.13 2.27 -3.28
CA LEU A 20 -8.03 1.19 -2.29
C LEU A 20 -9.38 0.90 -1.64
N THR A 21 -10.19 1.92 -1.33
CA THR A 21 -11.53 1.73 -0.75
C THR A 21 -12.51 1.01 -1.67
N GLN A 22 -12.23 0.97 -2.97
CA GLN A 22 -13.08 0.29 -3.97
C GLN A 22 -12.69 -1.19 -4.14
N ILE A 23 -11.59 -1.64 -3.54
CA ILE A 23 -11.17 -3.04 -3.62
C ILE A 23 -11.92 -3.84 -2.53
N PRO A 24 -12.71 -4.86 -2.90
CA PRO A 24 -13.43 -5.67 -1.92
C PRO A 24 -12.49 -6.38 -0.95
N ASP A 25 -12.90 -6.50 0.32
CA ASP A 25 -12.18 -7.21 1.38
C ASP A 25 -10.75 -6.68 1.64
N VAL A 26 -10.50 -5.42 1.28
CA VAL A 26 -9.26 -4.70 1.51
C VAL A 26 -9.57 -3.41 2.28
N ASP A 27 -8.85 -3.20 3.38
CA ASP A 27 -8.81 -1.92 4.08
C ASP A 27 -7.43 -1.30 3.85
N GLY A 28 -7.39 -0.15 3.18
CA GLY A 28 -6.15 0.42 2.68
C GLY A 28 -6.08 1.92 2.94
N ASP A 29 -4.89 2.39 3.30
CA ASP A 29 -4.58 3.79 3.55
C ASP A 29 -3.26 4.17 2.87
N VAL A 30 -3.11 5.45 2.52
CA VAL A 30 -1.93 6.00 1.85
C VAL A 30 -1.45 7.21 2.63
N GLY A 31 -0.21 7.14 3.10
CA GLY A 31 0.48 8.25 3.74
C GLY A 31 1.70 8.69 2.93
N SER A 32 2.11 9.95 3.10
CA SER A 32 3.37 10.43 2.55
C SER A 32 4.26 11.04 3.63
N HIS A 33 5.52 10.63 3.64
CA HIS A 33 6.56 11.21 4.47
C HIS A 33 7.35 12.21 3.63
N ALA A 34 6.77 13.40 3.49
CA ALA A 34 7.34 14.55 2.81
C ALA A 34 8.84 14.74 3.08
N ASN A 35 9.25 14.72 4.36
CA ASN A 35 10.64 14.94 4.75
C ASN A 35 11.60 13.81 4.34
N ALA A 36 11.09 12.60 4.12
CA ALA A 36 11.86 11.42 3.74
C ALA A 36 11.78 11.11 2.24
N GLY A 37 10.90 11.81 1.49
CA GLY A 37 10.60 11.51 0.09
C GLY A 37 10.04 10.10 -0.09
N ARG A 38 9.20 9.64 0.85
CA ARG A 38 8.62 8.29 0.83
C ARG A 38 7.10 8.36 0.83
N VAL A 39 6.48 7.39 0.17
CA VAL A 39 5.05 7.11 0.24
C VAL A 39 4.90 5.75 0.91
N GLU A 40 4.00 5.67 1.88
CA GLU A 40 3.64 4.45 2.58
C GLU A 40 2.22 4.07 2.18
N ILE A 41 2.04 2.82 1.77
CA ILE A 41 0.72 2.25 1.48
C ILE A 41 0.51 1.16 2.53
N CYS A 42 -0.45 1.39 3.42
CA CYS A 42 -0.85 0.44 4.45
C CYS A 42 -2.05 -0.34 3.95
N ILE A 43 -2.00 -1.68 4.01
CA ILE A 43 -3.08 -2.53 3.53
C ILE A 43 -3.31 -3.66 4.53
N THR A 44 -4.56 -3.79 4.97
CA THR A 44 -5.09 -4.89 5.75
C THR A 44 -5.97 -5.75 4.86
N VAL A 45 -5.72 -7.06 4.88
CA VAL A 45 -6.46 -8.06 4.07
C VAL A 45 -6.77 -9.29 4.90
N ASP A 46 -7.87 -9.97 4.56
CA ASP A 46 -8.13 -11.32 5.05
C ASP A 46 -7.30 -12.34 4.27
N ALA A 47 -6.47 -13.11 4.97
CA ALA A 47 -5.57 -14.08 4.37
C ALA A 47 -5.44 -15.36 5.20
N VAL A 48 -5.13 -16.47 4.51
CA VAL A 48 -4.99 -17.79 5.12
C VAL A 48 -3.65 -17.95 5.83
N ASP A 49 -2.60 -17.37 5.25
CA ASP A 49 -1.24 -17.38 5.78
C ASP A 49 -0.46 -16.12 5.34
N ARG A 50 0.79 -15.99 5.81
CA ARG A 50 1.64 -14.83 5.51
C ARG A 50 1.91 -14.67 4.00
N PRO A 51 2.31 -15.72 3.24
CA PRO A 51 2.48 -15.59 1.80
C PRO A 51 1.22 -15.11 1.07
N ASP A 52 0.04 -15.63 1.44
CA ASP A 52 -1.24 -15.19 0.89
C ASP A 52 -1.51 -13.72 1.20
N ALA A 53 -1.24 -13.28 2.45
CA ALA A 53 -1.40 -11.88 2.85
C ALA A 53 -0.52 -10.94 2.02
N ILE A 54 0.76 -11.29 1.83
CA ILE A 54 1.71 -10.49 1.05
C ILE A 54 1.27 -10.42 -0.42
N ALA A 55 0.86 -11.54 -1.01
CA ALA A 55 0.41 -11.59 -2.39
C ALA A 55 -0.86 -10.72 -2.59
N LYS A 56 -1.84 -10.85 -1.71
CA LYS A 56 -3.08 -10.06 -1.75
C LYS A 56 -2.82 -8.56 -1.58
N ALA A 57 -2.04 -8.18 -0.57
CA ALA A 57 -1.69 -6.79 -0.33
C ALA A 57 -0.92 -6.18 -1.52
N PHE A 58 0.04 -6.92 -2.08
CA PHE A 58 0.80 -6.45 -3.24
C PHE A 58 -0.08 -6.27 -4.48
N VAL A 59 -1.02 -7.19 -4.74
CA VAL A 59 -1.98 -7.08 -5.83
C VAL A 59 -2.93 -5.90 -5.62
N ALA A 60 -3.41 -5.69 -4.40
CA ALA A 60 -4.27 -4.56 -4.05
C ALA A 60 -3.55 -3.22 -4.27
N ALA A 61 -2.31 -3.07 -3.79
CA ALA A 61 -1.50 -1.88 -4.03
C ALA A 61 -1.33 -1.59 -5.51
N ARG A 62 -0.98 -2.61 -6.33
CA ARG A 62 -0.84 -2.44 -7.78
C ARG A 62 -2.15 -2.02 -8.43
N THR A 63 -3.25 -2.62 -8.00
CA THR A 63 -4.58 -2.35 -8.54
C THR A 63 -4.98 -0.91 -8.26
N ALA A 64 -4.79 -0.44 -7.03
CA ALA A 64 -5.08 0.94 -6.65
C ALA A 64 -4.23 1.95 -7.41
N VAL A 65 -2.91 1.71 -7.53
CA VAL A 65 -2.01 2.58 -8.31
C VAL A 65 -2.44 2.66 -9.78
N HIS A 66 -2.81 1.53 -10.39
CA HIS A 66 -3.28 1.51 -11.77
C HIS A 66 -4.65 2.17 -11.95
N ALA A 67 -5.57 2.00 -11.00
CA ALA A 67 -6.88 2.63 -11.01
C ALA A 67 -6.79 4.16 -10.90
N ALA A 68 -5.81 4.67 -10.15
CA ALA A 68 -5.47 6.10 -10.09
C ALA A 68 -4.73 6.62 -11.34
N GLY A 69 -4.53 5.78 -12.37
CA GLY A 69 -3.82 6.16 -13.61
C GLY A 69 -2.29 6.07 -13.53
N GLY A 70 -1.76 5.55 -12.42
CA GLY A 70 -0.34 5.34 -12.21
C GLY A 70 0.21 4.05 -12.85
N GLY A 71 1.53 3.90 -12.76
CA GLY A 71 2.26 2.75 -13.26
C GLY A 71 3.15 2.11 -12.19
N THR A 72 3.21 0.79 -12.17
CA THR A 72 4.02 0.01 -11.21
C THR A 72 5.25 -0.62 -11.88
N HIS A 73 5.87 0.14 -12.78
CA HIS A 73 7.12 -0.27 -13.43
C HIS A 73 8.25 -0.37 -12.39
N GLY A 74 9.05 -1.43 -12.46
CA GLY A 74 10.13 -1.69 -11.49
C GLY A 74 9.70 -2.55 -10.31
N TRP A 75 8.41 -2.88 -10.20
CA TRP A 75 7.87 -3.73 -9.13
C TRP A 75 7.90 -5.23 -9.49
N GLU A 76 8.38 -5.61 -10.66
CA GLU A 76 8.28 -6.97 -11.21
C GLU A 76 9.00 -8.00 -10.34
N ASN A 77 10.07 -7.58 -9.66
CA ASN A 77 10.86 -8.41 -8.75
C ASN A 77 10.58 -8.14 -7.27
N TRP A 78 9.55 -7.35 -6.95
CA TRP A 78 9.25 -7.02 -5.56
C TRP A 78 8.54 -8.16 -4.87
N LEU A 79 7.51 -8.76 -5.48
CA LEU A 79 6.78 -9.85 -4.84
C LEU A 79 7.67 -11.02 -4.38
N PRO A 80 8.60 -11.56 -5.20
CA PRO A 80 9.54 -12.58 -4.73
C PRO A 80 10.38 -12.10 -3.54
N LYS A 81 10.89 -10.86 -3.60
CA LYS A 81 11.66 -10.27 -2.48
C LYS A 81 10.82 -10.08 -1.23
N LEU A 82 9.55 -9.70 -1.35
CA LEU A 82 8.63 -9.53 -0.22
C LEU A 82 8.33 -10.88 0.46
N LEU A 83 8.21 -11.94 -0.34
CA LEU A 83 7.99 -13.29 0.16
C LEU A 83 9.24 -13.85 0.85
N GLU A 84 10.44 -13.51 0.35
CA GLU A 84 11.74 -13.96 0.88
C GLU A 84 12.25 -13.11 2.04
N ALA A 85 11.90 -11.82 2.10
CA ALA A 85 12.32 -10.94 3.17
C ALA A 85 11.50 -11.20 4.42
N ASP A 86 12.16 -11.63 5.49
CA ASP A 86 11.62 -11.63 6.86
C ASP A 86 11.49 -10.20 7.43
N ASP A 87 11.98 -9.19 6.71
CA ASP A 87 12.07 -7.79 7.14
C ASP A 87 10.83 -6.98 6.71
N PHE A 88 9.68 -7.30 7.32
CA PHE A 88 8.54 -6.39 7.36
C PHE A 88 7.94 -6.42 8.76
N THR A 89 7.72 -5.22 9.33
CA THR A 89 6.98 -5.05 10.59
C THR A 89 5.54 -5.49 10.37
N THR A 90 5.24 -6.78 10.54
CA THR A 90 3.89 -7.31 10.56
C THR A 90 3.33 -7.16 11.97
N SER A 91 2.48 -6.17 12.22
CA SER A 91 1.56 -6.25 13.35
C SER A 91 0.36 -7.10 12.92
N VAL A 92 0.40 -8.40 13.19
CA VAL A 92 -0.80 -9.24 13.14
C VAL A 92 -1.65 -8.88 14.34
N SER A 93 -2.47 -7.86 14.18
CA SER A 93 -3.53 -7.58 15.14
C SER A 93 -4.69 -8.51 14.86
N ARG A 94 -5.16 -9.23 15.89
CA ARG A 94 -6.47 -9.88 15.84
C ARG A 94 -7.51 -8.80 15.55
N SER A 95 -8.50 -9.09 14.67
CA SER A 95 -9.56 -8.22 14.13
C SER A 95 -10.30 -7.28 15.10
N SER A 96 -10.00 -7.27 16.39
CA SER A 96 -10.57 -6.33 17.37
C SER A 96 -9.64 -5.20 17.80
N VAL A 97 -8.37 -5.13 17.37
CA VAL A 97 -7.44 -4.06 17.79
C VAL A 97 -6.44 -3.68 16.68
N ALA A 98 -6.84 -2.90 15.68
CA ALA A 98 -5.88 -2.18 14.85
C ALA A 98 -6.48 -0.86 14.36
N ALA A 99 -6.10 0.21 15.05
CA ALA A 99 -5.92 1.49 14.38
C ALA A 99 -4.47 1.48 13.86
N CYS A 100 -4.28 1.86 12.61
CA CYS A 100 -2.98 2.28 12.11
C CYS A 100 -2.45 3.46 12.95
#